data_AF-A0A944GIF7-F1
#
_entry.id   AF-A0A944GIF7-F1
#
_cell.length_a   1.000
_cell.length_b   1.000
_cell.length_c   1.000
_cell.angle_alpha   90.00
_cell.angle_beta   90.00
_cell.angle_gamma   90.00
#
_symmetry.space_group_name_H-M   'P 1'
#
loop_
_entity.id
_entity.type
_entity.pdbx_description
1 polymer ?
#
loop_
_entity_poly.entity_id
_entity_poly.type
_entity_poly.pdbx_seq_one_letter_code
_entity_poly.pdbx_strand_id
1 'polypeptide(L)'
;YNKDRTAYLNDPTIQHNVIIQELETLVIETMEDIAYYQYLPTFVVNVKTSDRGYPIHYVKTGSYTESGQEIMKEEEILTYQPDLYLAVKGDMGTNATLLEKMHKDIITGVSYSEEEIQTAKEEAKEAIQTLKDYLHTFLVDFSTRDEEGKNSLFTGTVVNEVGVQQYLTKNIQEMAKVELVNDYNEKHEDKITSIEEITKENNDYSGEEMMNLVENYVASGITSFKTYQIQCERKGYSKEDVLLVSLVKASQGVIDSLPNKTGETLSELGSMNMYGFLIGIIGFALACLLVPMVYTILLANNLVANKVETGSLAFTLSTPIRRGTYIFTEAMYLLFTQVVMSLSLLIFSCLAQVIGVALGGTDLIVSLPLQDIMLYSFGNFMVMLAISGICFLSSCFFNKSNLAIAIGGGISIFFFICSILGLFGCQAMPGTIRIEQMNIFNNITILSLFDPLAVMNKDYTTFFVKLIGLLVIAGGTYTLGAIRFNKKDLPL
;
A
#
# COMPACT_ATOMS: atom_id res chain seq x y z
N TYR A 1 39.04 41.32 8.08
CA TYR A 1 39.51 42.53 8.79
C TYR A 1 40.96 42.42 9.30
N ASN A 2 41.30 41.51 10.22
CA ASN A 2 42.65 41.46 10.83
C ASN A 2 43.79 41.02 9.87
N LYS A 3 43.46 40.29 8.80
CA LYS A 3 44.45 39.84 7.78
C LYS A 3 44.83 40.95 6.79
N ASP A 4 43.86 41.75 6.35
CA ASP A 4 44.09 42.91 5.47
C ASP A 4 42.96 43.94 5.68
N ARG A 5 43.23 44.94 6.51
CA ARG A 5 42.27 45.99 6.88
C ARG A 5 42.01 46.95 5.72
N THR A 6 43.02 47.21 4.90
CA THR A 6 42.95 48.19 3.81
C THR A 6 42.11 47.65 2.68
N ALA A 7 42.33 46.40 2.28
CA ALA A 7 41.50 45.73 1.27
C ALA A 7 40.06 45.57 1.76
N TYR A 8 39.86 45.16 3.02
CA TYR A 8 38.52 45.03 3.59
C TYR A 8 37.76 46.36 3.62
N LEU A 9 38.40 47.49 3.97
CA LEU A 9 37.70 48.79 4.04
C LEU A 9 37.47 49.43 2.67
N ASN A 10 38.29 49.12 1.67
CA ASN A 10 38.26 49.78 0.37
C ASN A 10 37.55 48.97 -0.73
N ASP A 11 37.34 47.67 -0.53
CA ASP A 11 36.66 46.80 -1.48
C ASP A 11 35.36 46.22 -0.89
N PRO A 12 34.19 46.74 -1.28
CA PRO A 12 32.90 46.22 -0.84
C PRO A 12 32.68 44.75 -1.19
N THR A 13 33.30 44.21 -2.25
CA THR A 13 33.15 42.79 -2.63
C THR A 13 33.85 41.87 -1.63
N ILE A 14 34.97 42.30 -1.05
CA ILE A 14 35.67 41.56 0.02
C ILE A 14 34.81 41.54 1.29
N GLN A 15 34.12 42.63 1.63
CA GLN A 15 33.20 42.66 2.77
C GLN A 15 32.00 41.75 2.56
N HIS A 16 31.35 41.82 1.39
CA HIS A 16 30.21 40.98 1.06
C HIS A 16 30.57 39.50 1.10
N ASN A 17 31.67 39.09 0.47
CA ASN A 17 32.10 37.70 0.45
C ASN A 17 32.38 37.14 1.86
N VAL A 18 32.97 37.94 2.75
CA VAL A 18 33.18 37.54 4.15
C VAL A 18 31.85 37.39 4.89
N ILE A 19 30.92 38.34 4.73
CA ILE A 19 29.60 38.26 5.39
C ILE A 19 28.81 37.06 4.89
N ILE A 20 28.84 36.79 3.58
CA ILE A 20 28.19 35.63 2.97
C ILE A 20 28.74 34.33 3.57
N GLN A 21 30.07 34.18 3.63
CA GLN A 21 30.70 32.98 4.22
C GLN A 21 30.35 32.77 5.69
N GLU A 22 30.34 33.83 6.50
CA GLU A 22 30.00 33.74 7.93
C GLU A 22 28.52 33.39 8.13
N LEU A 23 27.62 33.95 7.31
CA LEU A 23 26.20 33.60 7.34
C LEU A 23 25.95 32.15 6.89
N GLU A 24 26.62 31.71 5.83
CA GLU A 24 26.58 30.31 5.38
C GLU A 24 27.03 29.38 6.48
N THR A 25 28.17 29.66 7.10
CA THR A 25 28.73 28.83 8.18
C THR A 25 27.74 28.71 9.32
N LEU A 26 27.19 29.85 9.79
CA LEU A 26 26.21 29.87 10.88
C LEU A 26 24.96 29.03 10.58
N VAL A 27 24.39 29.17 9.38
CA VAL A 27 23.17 28.47 9.00
C VAL A 27 23.44 26.97 8.80
N ILE A 28 24.54 26.62 8.13
CA ILE A 28 24.88 25.22 7.84
C ILE A 28 25.24 24.46 9.12
N GLU A 29 26.04 25.04 10.03
CA GLU A 29 26.34 24.41 11.32
C GLU A 29 25.06 24.14 12.13
N THR A 30 24.14 25.10 12.17
CA THR A 30 22.84 24.93 12.84
C THR A 30 22.01 23.82 12.20
N MET A 31 22.00 23.73 10.87
CA MET A 31 21.23 22.71 10.15
C MET A 31 21.88 21.33 10.20
N GLU A 32 23.21 21.23 10.29
CA GLU A 32 23.93 19.96 10.47
C GLU A 32 23.54 19.24 11.76
N ASP A 33 23.31 20.01 12.84
CA ASP A 33 22.88 19.49 14.13
C ASP A 33 21.41 19.03 14.18
N ILE A 34 20.63 19.33 13.13
CA ILE A 34 19.18 19.13 13.12
C ILE A 34 18.72 18.23 11.97
N ALA A 35 19.29 18.40 10.77
CA ALA A 35 18.83 17.75 9.55
C ALA A 35 18.88 16.22 9.64
N TYR A 36 19.84 15.65 10.38
CA TYR A 36 19.97 14.20 10.54
C TYR A 36 18.76 13.56 11.23
N TYR A 37 17.99 14.30 12.05
CA TYR A 37 16.77 13.77 12.66
C TYR A 37 15.73 13.33 11.61
N GLN A 38 15.72 13.95 10.43
CA GLN A 38 14.83 13.53 9.34
C GLN A 38 15.11 12.07 8.91
N TYR A 39 16.39 11.67 8.92
CA TYR A 39 16.89 10.37 8.47
C TYR A 39 16.92 9.30 9.57
N LEU A 40 16.70 9.67 10.83
CA LEU A 40 16.60 8.70 11.91
C LEU A 40 15.36 7.79 11.76
N PRO A 41 15.44 6.53 12.23
CA PRO A 41 14.30 5.62 12.24
C PRO A 41 13.06 6.25 12.89
N THR A 42 11.93 6.14 12.20
CA THR A 42 10.65 6.64 12.69
C THR A 42 10.05 5.73 13.75
N PHE A 43 9.10 6.24 14.52
CA PHE A 43 8.31 5.50 15.48
C PHE A 43 6.87 6.06 15.53
N VAL A 44 5.94 5.27 16.05
CA VAL A 44 4.54 5.69 16.16
C VAL A 44 4.34 6.48 17.44
N VAL A 45 3.87 7.72 17.31
CA VAL A 45 3.55 8.61 18.42
C VAL A 45 2.09 8.35 18.85
N ASN A 46 1.92 7.68 19.99
CA ASN A 46 0.62 7.36 20.58
C ASN A 46 0.23 8.28 21.73
N VAL A 47 0.87 9.44 21.82
CA VAL A 47 0.62 10.46 22.87
C VAL A 47 0.42 11.80 22.21
N LYS A 48 -0.35 12.68 22.83
CA LYS A 48 -0.47 14.06 22.34
C LYS A 48 0.83 14.81 22.60
N THR A 49 1.27 15.54 21.58
CA THR A 49 2.47 16.36 21.60
C THR A 49 2.12 17.82 21.32
N SER A 50 2.95 18.72 21.83
CA SER A 50 2.90 20.15 21.52
C SER A 50 3.40 20.41 20.09
N ASP A 51 3.26 21.65 19.61
CA ASP A 51 3.84 22.06 18.32
C ASP A 51 5.36 21.86 18.26
N ARG A 52 6.03 21.83 19.42
CA ARG A 52 7.48 21.60 19.57
C ARG A 52 7.86 20.13 19.70
N GLY A 53 6.90 19.21 19.66
CA GLY A 53 7.14 17.76 19.72
C GLY A 53 7.26 17.17 21.13
N TYR A 54 7.12 17.97 22.20
CA TYR A 54 7.10 17.45 23.57
C TYR A 54 5.75 16.82 23.92
N PRO A 55 5.70 15.70 24.69
CA PRO A 55 4.45 15.22 25.28
C PRO A 55 3.79 16.29 26.14
N ILE A 56 2.46 16.30 26.17
CA ILE A 56 1.70 17.31 26.93
C ILE A 56 0.77 16.69 27.98
N HIS A 57 0.48 17.47 29.02
CA HIS A 57 -0.61 17.24 29.95
C HIS A 57 -1.40 18.52 30.20
N TYR A 58 -2.58 18.39 30.81
CA TYR A 58 -3.42 19.53 31.15
C TYR A 58 -3.37 19.84 32.65
N VAL A 59 -3.02 21.08 32.97
CA VAL A 59 -3.05 21.61 34.34
C VAL A 59 -4.19 22.59 34.53
N LYS A 60 -4.75 22.60 35.74
CA LYS A 60 -5.85 23.47 36.14
C LYS A 60 -5.36 24.89 36.34
N THR A 61 -6.05 25.87 35.75
CA THR A 61 -5.67 27.29 35.86
C THR A 61 -6.37 28.04 37.00
N GLY A 62 -7.38 27.45 37.64
CA GLY A 62 -8.21 28.12 38.64
C GLY A 62 -9.13 29.22 38.06
N SER A 63 -9.16 29.39 36.74
CA SER A 63 -10.08 30.27 36.02
C SER A 63 -11.22 29.47 35.39
N TYR A 64 -12.43 30.02 35.30
CA TYR A 64 -13.61 29.29 34.82
C TYR A 64 -14.22 29.98 33.58
N THR A 65 -14.73 29.19 32.64
CA THR A 65 -15.54 29.66 31.52
C THR A 65 -16.87 30.22 32.01
N GLU A 66 -17.58 30.97 31.17
CA GLU A 66 -18.94 31.47 31.48
C GLU A 66 -19.93 30.34 31.77
N SER A 67 -19.66 29.13 31.26
CA SER A 67 -20.40 27.89 31.54
C SER A 67 -20.00 27.18 32.84
N GLY A 68 -19.06 27.74 33.61
CA GLY A 68 -18.59 27.19 34.89
C GLY A 68 -17.59 26.03 34.77
N GLN A 69 -17.01 25.79 33.58
CA GLN A 69 -15.95 24.81 33.39
C GLN A 69 -14.59 25.40 33.70
N GLU A 70 -13.76 24.69 34.46
CA GLU A 70 -12.40 25.11 34.76
C GLU A 70 -11.54 25.11 33.48
N ILE A 71 -10.90 26.24 33.20
CA ILE A 71 -10.00 26.42 32.07
C ILE A 71 -8.74 25.61 32.36
N MET A 72 -8.39 24.73 31.44
CA MET A 72 -7.17 23.92 31.49
C MET A 72 -6.09 24.57 30.63
N LYS A 73 -4.85 24.56 31.10
CA LYS A 73 -3.68 25.00 30.35
C LYS A 73 -2.85 23.78 29.96
N GLU A 74 -2.36 23.80 28.73
CA GLU A 74 -1.40 22.81 28.24
C GLU A 74 -0.01 23.08 28.84
N GLU A 75 0.61 22.03 29.36
CA GLU A 75 1.98 22.05 29.87
C GLU A 75 2.79 20.91 29.23
N GLU A 76 3.99 21.24 28.77
CA GLU A 76 4.91 20.30 28.13
C GLU A 76 5.69 19.52 29.18
N ILE A 77 5.91 18.25 28.89
CA ILE A 77 6.66 17.33 29.74
C ILE A 77 8.07 17.23 29.17
N LEU A 78 9.04 17.82 29.88
CA LEU A 78 10.43 17.93 29.43
C LEU A 78 11.32 16.75 29.87
N THR A 79 10.77 15.80 30.63
CA THR A 79 11.49 14.64 31.16
C THR A 79 10.62 13.40 31.07
N TYR A 80 11.20 12.22 30.91
CA TYR A 80 10.44 10.97 30.77
C TYR A 80 9.50 10.72 31.96
N GLN A 81 8.20 10.96 31.76
CA GLN A 81 7.13 10.82 32.77
C GLN A 81 5.86 10.27 32.12
N PRO A 82 5.85 8.98 31.73
CA PRO A 82 4.76 8.40 30.94
C PRO A 82 3.39 8.42 31.63
N ASP A 83 3.37 8.47 32.96
CA ASP A 83 2.13 8.54 33.76
C ASP A 83 1.33 9.82 33.52
N LEU A 84 1.97 10.89 33.05
CA LEU A 84 1.32 12.16 32.74
C LEU A 84 0.85 12.26 31.28
N TYR A 85 1.20 11.29 30.43
CA TYR A 85 0.95 11.40 29.00
C TYR A 85 -0.52 11.29 28.66
N LEU A 86 -0.97 12.19 27.79
CA LEU A 86 -2.29 12.11 27.19
C LEU A 86 -2.25 11.13 26.02
N ALA A 87 -2.69 9.90 26.25
CA ALA A 87 -2.75 8.88 25.21
C ALA A 87 -3.68 9.28 24.06
N VAL A 88 -3.20 9.08 22.83
CA VAL A 88 -4.02 9.08 21.62
C VAL A 88 -4.86 7.80 21.62
N LYS A 89 -6.18 7.92 21.50
CA LYS A 89 -7.09 6.78 21.61
C LYS A 89 -7.20 6.00 20.30
N GLY A 90 -7.25 4.68 20.41
CA GLY A 90 -7.40 3.78 19.26
C GLY A 90 -6.15 3.76 18.37
N ASP A 91 -6.30 3.28 17.14
CA ASP A 91 -5.22 3.22 16.14
C ASP A 91 -4.97 4.60 15.48
N MET A 92 -4.99 5.67 16.28
CA MET A 92 -4.87 7.06 15.81
C MET A 92 -3.45 7.64 15.86
N GLY A 93 -2.44 6.81 16.17
CA GLY A 93 -1.04 7.24 16.19
C GLY A 93 -0.53 7.65 14.80
N THR A 94 0.40 8.60 14.79
CA THR A 94 1.06 9.09 13.58
C THR A 94 2.56 8.81 13.63
N ASN A 95 3.22 8.76 12.48
CA ASN A 95 4.67 8.69 12.41
C ASN A 95 5.29 9.94 13.03
N ALA A 96 6.38 9.74 13.76
CA ALA A 96 7.10 10.81 14.44
C ALA A 96 7.63 11.84 13.44
N THR A 97 7.25 13.08 13.68
CA THR A 97 7.77 14.27 13.01
C THR A 97 9.21 14.53 13.43
N LEU A 98 9.95 15.37 12.70
CA LEU A 98 11.34 15.71 13.06
C LEU A 98 11.45 16.20 14.51
N LEU A 99 10.54 17.05 14.97
CA LEU A 99 10.52 17.56 16.34
C LEU A 99 10.25 16.46 17.38
N GLU A 100 9.38 15.50 17.06
CA GLU A 100 9.14 14.36 17.96
C GLU A 100 10.31 13.40 17.98
N LYS A 101 11.04 13.24 16.86
CA LYS A 101 12.29 12.47 16.83
C LYS A 101 13.36 13.10 17.71
N MET A 102 13.45 14.44 17.77
CA MET A 102 14.33 15.15 18.71
C MET A 102 14.03 14.84 20.18
N HIS A 103 12.80 14.41 20.48
CA HIS A 103 12.32 14.11 21.83
C HIS A 103 11.95 12.63 22.01
N LYS A 104 12.50 11.73 21.18
CA LYS A 104 12.20 10.29 21.25
C LYS A 104 12.48 9.70 22.63
N ASP A 105 13.57 10.12 23.28
CA ASP A 105 13.94 9.69 24.63
C ASP A 105 12.88 10.11 25.66
N ILE A 106 12.31 11.30 25.53
CA ILE A 106 11.22 11.79 26.38
C ILE A 106 9.92 11.05 26.04
N ILE A 107 9.60 10.82 24.77
CA ILE A 107 8.33 10.19 24.37
C ILE A 107 8.33 8.69 24.71
N THR A 108 9.43 7.99 24.46
CA THR A 108 9.50 6.52 24.50
C THR A 108 10.32 5.97 25.66
N GLY A 109 11.19 6.78 26.27
CA GLY A 109 12.15 6.34 27.27
C GLY A 109 13.43 5.73 26.69
N VAL A 110 13.56 5.71 25.35
CA VAL A 110 14.68 5.09 24.64
C VAL A 110 15.28 6.07 23.65
N SER A 111 16.56 6.39 23.82
CA SER A 111 17.32 7.22 22.88
C SER A 111 17.71 6.45 21.61
N TYR A 112 18.09 7.19 20.56
CA TYR A 112 18.76 6.59 19.40
C TYR A 112 20.15 6.08 19.78
N SER A 113 20.57 4.99 19.14
CA SER A 113 21.92 4.46 19.23
C SER A 113 22.92 5.33 18.45
N GLU A 114 24.19 5.24 18.82
CA GLU A 114 25.27 5.96 18.12
C GLU A 114 25.38 5.54 16.65
N GLU A 115 25.12 4.27 16.34
CA GLU A 115 25.13 3.75 14.97
C GLU A 115 24.00 4.35 14.12
N GLU A 116 22.78 4.46 14.67
CA GLU A 116 21.65 5.11 13.99
C GLU A 116 21.95 6.58 13.69
N ILE A 117 22.52 7.30 14.66
CA ILE A 117 22.88 8.71 14.50
C ILE A 117 23.97 8.89 13.45
N GLN A 118 25.02 8.06 13.49
CA GLN A 118 26.13 8.18 12.53
C GLN A 118 25.67 7.90 11.10
N THR A 119 24.80 6.91 10.92
CA THR A 119 24.20 6.59 9.61
C THR A 119 23.33 7.74 9.12
N ALA A 120 22.43 8.26 9.97
CA ALA A 120 21.57 9.38 9.64
C ALA A 120 22.36 10.66 9.29
N LYS A 121 23.49 10.91 9.97
CA LYS A 121 24.38 12.03 9.63
C LYS A 121 25.05 11.86 8.27
N GLU A 122 25.41 10.63 7.89
CA GLU A 122 25.98 10.37 6.56
C GLU A 122 24.93 10.61 5.47
N GLU A 123 23.71 10.11 5.66
CA GLU A 123 22.59 10.30 4.73
C GLU A 123 22.19 11.77 4.59
N ALA A 124 22.27 12.56 5.67
CA ALA A 124 21.95 13.98 5.65
C ALA A 124 22.95 14.85 4.86
N LYS A 125 24.18 14.38 4.62
CA LYS A 125 25.23 15.19 3.97
C LYS A 125 24.84 15.70 2.60
N GLU A 126 24.16 14.87 1.80
CA GLU A 126 23.75 15.26 0.44
C GLU A 126 22.70 16.38 0.47
N ALA A 127 21.73 16.29 1.37
CA ALA A 127 20.73 17.33 1.56
C ALA A 127 21.34 18.63 2.12
N ILE A 128 22.30 18.52 3.05
CA ILE A 128 23.02 19.67 3.61
C ILE A 128 23.88 20.34 2.54
N GLN A 129 24.56 19.57 1.69
CA GLN A 129 25.34 20.11 0.58
C GLN A 129 24.45 20.86 -0.41
N THR A 130 23.31 20.26 -0.77
CA THR A 130 22.29 20.91 -1.61
C THR A 130 21.80 22.22 -0.97
N LEU A 131 21.48 22.21 0.34
CA LEU A 131 21.08 23.42 1.07
C LEU A 131 22.16 24.49 1.03
N LYS A 132 23.44 24.11 1.19
CA LYS A 132 24.58 25.02 1.13
C LYS A 132 24.70 25.69 -0.24
N ASP A 133 24.56 24.94 -1.31
CA ASP A 133 24.65 25.47 -2.68
C ASP A 133 23.48 26.44 -2.97
N TYR A 134 22.27 26.12 -2.49
CA TYR A 134 21.12 27.02 -2.56
C TYR A 134 21.32 28.29 -1.75
N LEU A 135 21.77 28.16 -0.51
CA LEU A 135 22.00 29.29 0.39
C LEU A 135 23.07 30.22 -0.20
N HIS A 136 24.15 29.66 -0.73
CA HIS A 136 25.20 30.42 -1.38
C HIS A 136 24.66 31.22 -2.57
N THR A 137 23.96 30.54 -3.48
CA THR A 137 23.37 31.18 -4.66
C THR A 137 22.40 32.29 -4.27
N PHE A 138 21.53 32.03 -3.29
CA PHE A 138 20.59 33.02 -2.76
C PHE A 138 21.30 34.22 -2.15
N LEU A 139 22.33 34.02 -1.33
CA LEU A 139 23.06 35.12 -0.69
C LEU A 139 23.84 35.96 -1.71
N VAL A 140 24.41 35.34 -2.75
CA VAL A 140 25.07 36.05 -3.85
C VAL A 140 24.07 36.89 -4.63
N ASP A 141 22.95 36.32 -5.05
CA ASP A 141 21.89 37.03 -5.77
C ASP A 141 21.28 38.14 -4.89
N PHE A 142 21.07 37.83 -3.61
CA PHE A 142 20.59 38.77 -2.61
C PHE A 142 21.63 39.82 -2.25
N SER A 143 22.92 39.70 -2.56
CA SER A 143 23.94 40.74 -2.31
C SER A 143 24.25 41.58 -3.55
N THR A 144 23.97 41.06 -4.74
CA THR A 144 24.17 41.77 -6.01
C THR A 144 23.13 42.89 -6.14
N ARG A 145 23.59 44.12 -6.37
CA ARG A 145 22.75 45.33 -6.50
C ARG A 145 22.96 46.01 -7.85
N ASP A 146 21.91 46.63 -8.36
CA ASP A 146 21.98 47.57 -9.48
C ASP A 146 22.57 48.92 -9.05
N GLU A 147 22.71 49.85 -10.01
CA GLU A 147 23.25 51.19 -9.79
C GLU A 147 22.43 52.03 -8.78
N GLU A 148 21.17 51.65 -8.51
CA GLU A 148 20.29 52.29 -7.53
C GLU A 148 20.31 51.60 -6.16
N GLY A 149 21.14 50.57 -5.97
CA GLY A 149 21.19 49.81 -4.72
C GLY A 149 19.99 48.89 -4.50
N LYS A 150 19.34 48.44 -5.58
CA LYS A 150 18.16 47.56 -5.57
C LYS A 150 18.45 46.26 -6.32
N ASN A 151 17.54 45.30 -6.17
CA ASN A 151 17.43 44.12 -7.04
C ASN A 151 16.00 43.55 -6.98
N SER A 152 15.75 42.42 -7.62
CA SER A 152 14.44 41.74 -7.55
C SER A 152 14.02 41.35 -6.13
N LEU A 153 14.97 41.15 -5.21
CA LEU A 153 14.75 40.68 -3.84
C LEU A 153 14.75 41.81 -2.79
N PHE A 154 15.18 43.02 -3.13
CA PHE A 154 15.40 44.13 -2.20
C PHE A 154 15.08 45.47 -2.87
N THR A 155 14.16 46.23 -2.26
CA THR A 155 13.64 47.50 -2.82
C THR A 155 14.56 48.71 -2.55
N GLY A 156 15.71 48.49 -1.92
CA GLY A 156 16.62 49.54 -1.45
C GLY A 156 16.43 49.91 0.03
N THR A 157 15.29 49.56 0.61
CA THR A 157 14.98 49.83 2.03
C THR A 157 14.44 48.61 2.78
N VAL A 158 13.68 47.76 2.10
CA VAL A 158 13.08 46.55 2.67
C VAL A 158 13.24 45.37 1.72
N VAL A 159 13.16 44.16 2.26
CA VAL A 159 13.08 42.93 1.45
C VAL A 159 11.80 42.93 0.64
N ASN A 160 11.90 42.61 -0.66
CA ASN A 160 10.75 42.47 -1.55
C ASN A 160 10.18 41.06 -1.41
N GLU A 161 9.16 40.89 -0.55
CA GLU A 161 8.57 39.57 -0.29
C GLU A 161 8.03 38.87 -1.54
N VAL A 162 7.42 39.63 -2.46
CA VAL A 162 6.89 39.08 -3.72
C VAL A 162 8.05 38.60 -4.60
N GLY A 163 9.14 39.36 -4.65
CA GLY A 163 10.35 38.99 -5.38
C GLY A 163 11.00 37.73 -4.81
N VAL A 164 11.07 37.59 -3.48
CA VAL A 164 11.58 36.38 -2.82
C VAL A 164 10.69 35.17 -3.14
N GLN A 165 9.37 35.32 -3.11
CA GLN A 165 8.45 34.23 -3.47
C GLN A 165 8.64 33.79 -4.93
N GLN A 166 8.73 34.74 -5.88
CA GLN A 166 8.99 34.43 -7.29
C GLN A 166 10.34 33.74 -7.51
N TYR A 167 11.36 34.16 -6.77
CA TYR A 167 12.68 33.54 -6.80
C TYR A 167 12.63 32.07 -6.33
N LEU A 168 11.97 31.81 -5.20
CA LEU A 168 11.77 30.46 -4.67
C LEU A 168 10.97 29.58 -5.65
N THR A 169 9.85 30.09 -6.17
CA THR A 169 9.02 29.36 -7.15
C THR A 169 9.83 28.97 -8.37
N LYS A 170 10.61 29.88 -8.95
CA LYS A 170 11.42 29.59 -10.13
C LYS A 170 12.45 28.48 -9.85
N ASN A 171 13.19 28.58 -8.75
CA ASN A 171 14.24 27.60 -8.44
C ASN A 171 13.65 26.21 -8.15
N ILE A 172 12.52 26.13 -7.45
CA ILE A 172 11.85 24.85 -7.17
C ILE A 172 11.24 24.27 -8.45
N GLN A 173 10.70 25.10 -9.34
CA GLN A 173 10.20 24.64 -10.64
C GLN A 173 11.32 24.05 -11.50
N GLU A 174 12.50 24.67 -11.55
CA GLU A 174 13.64 24.10 -12.29
C GLU A 174 14.12 22.77 -11.71
N MET A 175 14.16 22.62 -10.38
CA MET A 175 14.42 21.33 -9.74
C MET A 175 13.37 20.28 -10.11
N ALA A 176 12.09 20.64 -9.99
CA ALA A 176 11.00 19.72 -10.24
C ALA A 176 10.98 19.23 -11.70
N LYS A 177 11.35 20.08 -12.67
CA LYS A 177 11.48 19.67 -14.08
C LYS A 177 12.48 18.52 -14.24
N VAL A 178 13.66 18.65 -13.62
CA VAL A 178 14.71 17.62 -13.70
C VAL A 178 14.23 16.32 -13.06
N GLU A 179 13.65 16.42 -11.86
CA GLU A 179 13.18 15.26 -11.10
C GLU A 179 12.03 14.51 -11.81
N LEU A 180 11.05 15.25 -12.34
CA LEU A 180 9.91 14.65 -13.04
C LEU A 180 10.32 13.97 -14.36
N VAL A 181 11.31 14.53 -15.07
CA VAL A 181 11.88 13.90 -16.26
C VAL A 181 12.63 12.61 -15.89
N ASN A 182 13.39 12.63 -14.79
CA ASN A 182 14.08 11.44 -14.29
C ASN A 182 13.08 10.35 -13.88
N ASP A 183 12.05 10.68 -13.10
CA ASP A 183 11.00 9.74 -12.65
C ASP A 183 10.23 9.14 -13.84
N TYR A 184 9.89 9.95 -14.85
CA TYR A 184 9.28 9.46 -16.08
C TYR A 184 10.20 8.45 -16.78
N ASN A 185 11.48 8.79 -16.91
CA ASN A 185 12.50 7.97 -17.54
C ASN A 185 12.76 6.67 -16.78
N GLU A 186 12.60 6.61 -15.46
CA GLU A 186 12.75 5.34 -14.74
C GLU A 186 11.60 4.37 -15.01
N LYS A 187 10.39 4.89 -15.25
CA LYS A 187 9.17 4.10 -15.42
C LYS A 187 8.91 3.67 -16.87
N HIS A 188 9.52 4.33 -17.85
CA HIS A 188 9.26 4.11 -19.27
C HIS A 188 10.52 3.65 -20.03
N GLU A 189 10.32 2.81 -21.05
CA GLU A 189 11.40 2.41 -21.96
C GLU A 189 11.84 3.58 -22.86
N ASP A 190 10.86 4.34 -23.36
CA ASP A 190 11.09 5.56 -24.15
C ASP A 190 11.52 6.71 -23.25
N LYS A 191 12.75 7.21 -23.46
CA LYS A 191 13.32 8.28 -22.64
C LYS A 191 13.01 9.65 -23.24
N ILE A 192 12.64 10.58 -22.38
CA ILE A 192 12.41 11.99 -22.70
C ILE A 192 13.54 12.87 -22.16
N THR A 193 13.65 14.06 -22.73
CA THR A 193 14.64 15.08 -22.32
C THR A 193 14.00 16.34 -21.74
N SER A 194 12.71 16.55 -22.03
CA SER A 194 11.97 17.73 -21.65
C SER A 194 10.62 17.36 -21.02
N ILE A 195 10.18 18.14 -20.04
CA ILE A 195 8.90 17.92 -19.35
C ILE A 195 7.70 18.09 -20.30
N GLU A 196 7.84 18.89 -21.36
CA GLU A 196 6.81 19.11 -22.37
C GLU A 196 6.54 17.86 -23.23
N GLU A 197 7.44 16.87 -23.20
CA GLU A 197 7.24 15.57 -23.85
C GLU A 197 6.32 14.64 -23.03
N ILE A 198 6.01 14.99 -21.78
CA ILE A 198 5.01 14.30 -20.97
C ILE A 198 3.62 14.79 -21.37
N THR A 199 2.85 13.92 -22.01
CA THR A 199 1.51 14.21 -22.53
C THR A 199 0.48 13.26 -21.94
N LYS A 200 -0.81 13.55 -22.12
CA LYS A 200 -1.90 12.67 -21.66
C LYS A 200 -1.96 11.32 -22.38
N GLU A 201 -1.21 11.15 -23.46
CA GLU A 201 -1.15 9.89 -24.20
C GLU A 201 -0.15 8.92 -23.57
N ASN A 202 0.90 9.43 -22.95
CA ASN A 202 1.99 8.64 -22.38
C ASN A 202 2.06 8.71 -20.85
N ASN A 203 1.17 9.47 -20.21
CA ASN A 203 1.06 9.58 -18.77
C ASN A 203 -0.32 10.13 -18.34
N ASP A 204 -0.70 9.94 -17.07
CA ASP A 204 -1.99 10.42 -16.56
C ASP A 204 -2.09 11.95 -16.49
N TYR A 205 -0.96 12.63 -16.29
CA TYR A 205 -0.84 14.09 -16.22
C TYR A 205 0.15 14.58 -17.27
N SER A 206 -0.18 15.70 -17.94
CA SER A 206 0.81 16.37 -18.78
C SER A 206 1.89 17.06 -17.94
N GLY A 207 3.04 17.31 -18.55
CA GLY A 207 4.10 18.09 -17.93
C GLY A 207 3.64 19.47 -17.44
N GLU A 208 2.75 20.12 -18.20
CA GLU A 208 2.14 21.39 -17.80
C GLU A 208 1.25 21.25 -16.54
N GLU A 209 0.42 20.22 -16.48
CA GLU A 209 -0.42 19.94 -15.31
C GLU A 209 0.43 19.64 -14.07
N MET A 210 1.52 18.89 -14.23
CA MET A 210 2.48 18.64 -13.17
C MET A 210 3.15 19.93 -12.68
N MET A 211 3.59 20.80 -13.59
CA MET A 211 4.23 22.07 -13.23
C MET A 211 3.28 23.04 -12.52
N ASN A 212 2.00 23.06 -12.92
CA ASN A 212 0.96 23.81 -12.21
C ASN A 212 0.75 23.27 -10.79
N LEU A 213 0.82 21.94 -10.59
CA LEU A 213 0.78 21.35 -9.24
C LEU A 213 1.99 21.77 -8.41
N VAL A 214 3.20 21.71 -8.98
CA VAL A 214 4.43 22.16 -8.31
C VAL A 214 4.30 23.61 -7.85
N GLU A 215 3.82 24.51 -8.72
CA GLU A 215 3.62 25.92 -8.36
C GLU A 215 2.67 26.09 -7.16
N ASN A 216 1.55 25.35 -7.16
CA ASN A 216 0.59 25.37 -6.06
C ASN A 216 1.20 24.84 -4.75
N TYR A 217 2.00 23.77 -4.81
CA TYR A 217 2.70 23.23 -3.65
C TYR A 217 3.70 24.24 -3.08
N VAL A 218 4.47 24.93 -3.93
CA VAL A 218 5.41 25.97 -3.48
C VAL A 218 4.67 27.11 -2.81
N ALA A 219 3.61 27.63 -3.43
CA ALA A 219 2.83 28.73 -2.87
C ALA A 219 2.20 28.36 -1.52
N SER A 220 1.67 27.13 -1.40
CA SER A 220 1.11 26.60 -0.17
C SER A 220 2.17 26.43 0.93
N GLY A 221 3.34 25.88 0.61
CA GLY A 221 4.45 25.69 1.55
C GLY A 221 4.95 27.02 2.12
N ILE A 222 5.18 28.03 1.26
CA ILE A 222 5.60 29.37 1.68
C ILE A 222 4.55 30.02 2.58
N THR A 223 3.28 29.93 2.21
CA THR A 223 2.18 30.50 2.99
C THR A 223 2.04 29.82 4.34
N SER A 224 2.17 28.49 4.38
CA SER A 224 2.12 27.69 5.60
C SER A 224 3.27 28.06 6.54
N PHE A 225 4.50 28.15 6.03
CA PHE A 225 5.67 28.56 6.80
C PHE A 225 5.46 29.93 7.45
N LYS A 226 5.07 30.95 6.67
CA LYS A 226 4.81 32.31 7.19
C LYS A 226 3.69 32.31 8.25
N THR A 227 2.66 31.50 8.04
CA THR A 227 1.52 31.41 8.97
C THR A 227 1.97 30.84 10.31
N TYR A 228 2.73 29.74 10.31
CA TYR A 228 3.26 29.15 11.55
C TYR A 228 4.30 30.04 12.21
N GLN A 229 5.11 30.75 11.44
CA GLN A 229 6.06 31.72 11.96
C GLN A 229 5.36 32.77 12.84
N ILE A 230 4.33 33.43 12.29
CA ILE A 230 3.55 34.45 13.02
C ILE A 230 2.86 33.83 14.25
N GLN A 231 2.34 32.61 14.16
CA GLN A 231 1.70 31.95 15.29
C GLN A 231 2.70 31.65 16.42
N CYS A 232 3.87 31.12 16.10
CA CYS A 232 4.91 30.79 17.07
C CYS A 232 5.48 32.07 17.72
N GLU A 233 5.69 33.13 16.94
CA GLU A 233 6.12 34.44 17.46
C GLU A 233 5.09 35.01 18.47
N ARG A 234 3.79 34.88 18.18
CA ARG A 234 2.72 35.30 19.12
C ARG A 234 2.68 34.46 20.39
N LYS A 235 3.13 33.21 20.35
CA LYS A 235 3.30 32.34 21.53
C LYS A 235 4.56 32.66 22.34
N GLY A 236 5.43 33.55 21.85
CA GLY A 236 6.67 33.94 22.53
C GLY A 236 7.76 32.88 22.45
N TYR A 237 7.73 32.02 21.41
CA TYR A 237 8.74 31.00 21.19
C TYR A 237 10.11 31.61 20.85
N SER A 238 11.18 30.84 21.11
CA SER A 238 12.53 31.26 20.72
C SER A 238 12.65 31.33 19.19
N LYS A 239 13.63 32.08 18.66
CA LYS A 239 13.82 32.17 17.20
C LYS A 239 14.10 30.81 16.56
N GLU A 240 14.81 29.95 17.29
CA GLU A 240 15.09 28.57 16.87
C GLU A 240 13.81 27.74 16.83
N ASP A 241 13.02 27.75 17.91
CA ASP A 241 11.72 27.05 17.95
C ASP A 241 10.77 27.54 16.84
N VAL A 242 10.71 28.86 16.61
CA VAL A 242 9.89 29.45 15.53
C VAL A 242 10.31 28.88 14.19
N LEU A 243 11.61 28.81 13.89
CA LEU A 243 12.12 28.27 12.64
C LEU A 243 11.79 26.78 12.50
N LEU A 244 12.06 25.98 13.53
CA LEU A 244 11.88 24.53 13.47
C LEU A 244 10.41 24.12 13.37
N VAL A 245 9.54 24.70 14.20
CA VAL A 245 8.10 24.44 14.14
C VAL A 245 7.54 24.85 12.78
N SER A 246 7.92 26.02 12.28
CA SER A 246 7.43 26.49 10.98
C SER A 246 7.91 25.62 9.83
N LEU A 247 9.16 25.16 9.86
CA LEU A 247 9.73 24.25 8.87
C LEU A 247 8.96 22.91 8.85
N VAL A 248 8.84 22.26 10.01
CA VAL A 248 8.21 20.93 10.14
C VAL A 248 6.72 20.98 9.80
N LYS A 249 6.01 22.02 10.24
CA LYS A 249 4.58 22.16 9.95
C LYS A 249 4.30 22.54 8.50
N ALA A 250 5.19 23.31 7.86
CA ALA A 250 5.06 23.66 6.45
C ALA A 250 5.38 22.50 5.50
N SER A 251 6.22 21.56 5.92
CA SER A 251 6.58 20.37 5.15
C SER A 251 5.63 19.18 5.35
N GLN A 252 4.74 19.22 6.34
CA GLN A 252 3.80 18.13 6.61
C GLN A 252 2.72 18.04 5.53
N GLY A 253 2.67 16.90 4.84
CA GLY A 253 1.59 16.58 3.91
C GLY A 253 0.28 16.29 4.65
N VAL A 254 -0.84 16.40 3.92
CA VAL A 254 -2.16 16.05 4.47
C VAL A 254 -2.20 14.59 4.92
N ILE A 255 -1.57 13.68 4.18
CA ILE A 255 -1.51 12.25 4.55
C ILE A 255 -0.71 12.05 5.84
N ASP A 256 0.39 12.79 6.04
CA ASP A 256 1.21 12.72 7.26
C ASP A 256 0.45 13.20 8.50
N SER A 257 -0.57 14.05 8.31
CA SER A 257 -1.44 14.53 9.39
C SER A 257 -2.54 13.53 9.79
N LEU A 258 -2.80 12.52 8.94
CA LEU A 258 -3.76 11.48 9.25
C LEU A 258 -3.11 10.39 10.12
N PRO A 259 -3.91 9.71 10.97
CA PRO A 259 -3.47 8.47 11.59
C PRO A 259 -2.83 7.51 10.60
N ASN A 260 -1.74 6.86 11.01
CA ASN A 260 -1.00 5.92 10.15
C ASN A 260 -1.92 4.89 9.51
N LYS A 261 -2.81 4.27 10.30
CA LYS A 261 -3.77 3.28 9.79
C LYS A 261 -4.68 3.85 8.69
N THR A 262 -5.12 5.10 8.85
CA THR A 262 -5.95 5.77 7.85
C THR A 262 -5.13 6.08 6.60
N GLY A 263 -3.94 6.67 6.74
CA GLY A 263 -3.04 6.96 5.63
C GLY A 263 -2.64 5.70 4.84
N GLU A 264 -2.26 4.64 5.54
CA GLU A 264 -1.97 3.31 4.98
C GLU A 264 -3.17 2.76 4.23
N THR A 265 -4.37 2.79 4.81
CA THR A 265 -5.57 2.29 4.12
C THR A 265 -5.88 3.12 2.86
N LEU A 266 -5.74 4.45 2.90
CA LEU A 266 -5.92 5.29 1.71
C LEU A 266 -4.87 4.96 0.63
N SER A 267 -3.62 4.71 1.02
CA SER A 267 -2.56 4.31 0.11
C SER A 267 -2.80 2.92 -0.48
N GLU A 268 -3.23 1.95 0.33
CA GLU A 268 -3.67 0.62 -0.11
C GLU A 268 -4.81 0.75 -1.13
N LEU A 269 -5.84 1.54 -0.83
CA LEU A 269 -6.99 1.75 -1.73
C LEU A 269 -6.59 2.43 -3.04
N GLY A 270 -5.67 3.40 -2.99
CA GLY A 270 -5.18 4.11 -4.17
C GLY A 270 -4.33 3.23 -5.09
N SER A 271 -3.61 2.24 -4.54
CA SER A 271 -2.73 1.34 -5.29
C SER A 271 -3.37 -0.01 -5.65
N MET A 272 -4.60 -0.27 -5.19
CA MET A 272 -5.27 -1.55 -5.36
C MET A 272 -5.75 -1.77 -6.80
N ASN A 273 -5.33 -2.89 -7.41
CA ASN A 273 -5.91 -3.37 -8.65
C ASN A 273 -7.33 -3.92 -8.41
N MET A 274 -8.33 -3.05 -8.52
CA MET A 274 -9.73 -3.38 -8.26
C MET A 274 -10.27 -4.43 -9.24
N TYR A 275 -9.86 -4.40 -10.51
CA TYR A 275 -10.29 -5.38 -11.51
C TYR A 275 -9.76 -6.79 -11.20
N GLY A 276 -8.46 -6.90 -10.90
CA GLY A 276 -7.84 -8.16 -10.49
C GLY A 276 -8.48 -8.72 -9.22
N PHE A 277 -8.78 -7.86 -8.24
CA PHE A 277 -9.49 -8.26 -7.03
C PHE A 277 -10.90 -8.79 -7.31
N LEU A 278 -11.72 -8.01 -8.01
CA LEU A 278 -13.11 -8.37 -8.30
C LEU A 278 -13.21 -9.62 -9.18
N ILE A 279 -12.35 -9.74 -10.19
CA ILE A 279 -12.46 -10.81 -11.18
C ILE A 279 -11.68 -12.04 -10.74
N GLY A 280 -10.45 -11.88 -10.25
CA GLY A 280 -9.62 -12.99 -9.78
C GLY A 280 -10.15 -13.61 -8.49
N ILE A 281 -10.33 -12.81 -7.44
CA ILE A 281 -10.72 -13.30 -6.11
C ILE A 281 -12.23 -13.53 -6.01
N ILE A 282 -13.04 -12.49 -6.20
CA ILE A 282 -14.49 -12.62 -6.01
C ILE A 282 -15.13 -13.41 -7.17
N GLY A 283 -14.68 -13.17 -8.41
CA GLY A 283 -15.16 -13.86 -9.59
C GLY A 283 -14.71 -15.32 -9.63
N PHE A 284 -13.46 -15.57 -10.01
CA PHE A 284 -12.96 -16.93 -10.25
C PHE A 284 -12.85 -17.77 -8.99
N ALA A 285 -12.43 -17.22 -7.85
CA ALA A 285 -12.25 -18.02 -6.63
C ALA A 285 -13.55 -18.30 -5.86
N LEU A 286 -14.64 -17.57 -6.15
CA LEU A 286 -15.93 -17.75 -5.46
C LEU A 286 -17.11 -17.88 -6.42
N ALA A 287 -17.47 -16.82 -7.16
CA ALA A 287 -18.70 -16.78 -7.94
C ALA A 287 -18.75 -17.83 -9.06
N CYS A 288 -17.68 -17.95 -9.84
CA CYS A 288 -17.57 -18.92 -10.93
C CYS A 288 -17.47 -20.37 -10.43
N LEU A 289 -17.18 -20.58 -9.15
CA LEU A 289 -17.09 -21.92 -8.53
C LEU A 289 -18.47 -22.45 -8.12
N LEU A 290 -19.41 -21.58 -7.72
CA LEU A 290 -20.69 -21.98 -7.11
C LEU A 290 -21.52 -22.92 -8.01
N VAL A 291 -21.82 -22.49 -9.23
CA VAL A 291 -22.70 -23.26 -10.14
C VAL A 291 -22.03 -24.57 -10.59
N PRO A 292 -20.75 -24.57 -11.04
CA PRO A 292 -20.04 -25.81 -11.35
C PRO A 292 -19.93 -26.78 -10.19
N MET A 293 -19.73 -26.28 -8.97
CA MET A 293 -19.63 -27.10 -7.78
C MET A 293 -20.92 -27.88 -7.53
N VAL A 294 -22.09 -27.22 -7.57
CA VAL A 294 -23.39 -27.89 -7.40
C VAL A 294 -23.61 -28.94 -8.49
N TYR A 295 -23.33 -28.60 -9.74
CA TYR A 295 -23.42 -29.54 -10.86
C TYR A 295 -22.56 -30.79 -10.62
N THR A 296 -21.32 -30.60 -10.17
CA THR A 296 -20.35 -31.67 -9.93
C THR A 296 -20.78 -32.59 -8.80
N ILE A 297 -21.33 -32.04 -7.72
CA ILE A 297 -21.88 -32.82 -6.59
C ILE A 297 -23.00 -33.74 -7.07
N LEU A 298 -23.94 -33.21 -7.85
CA LEU A 298 -25.08 -33.97 -8.37
C LEU A 298 -24.63 -35.02 -9.38
N LEU A 299 -23.70 -34.65 -10.28
CA LEU A 299 -23.21 -35.56 -11.31
C LEU A 299 -22.45 -36.73 -10.70
N ALA A 300 -21.47 -36.48 -9.83
CA ALA A 300 -20.70 -37.54 -9.18
C ALA A 300 -21.60 -38.58 -8.48
N ASN A 301 -22.66 -38.11 -7.83
CA ASN A 301 -23.67 -38.97 -7.22
C ASN A 301 -24.45 -39.80 -8.25
N ASN A 302 -24.90 -39.18 -9.34
CA ASN A 302 -25.66 -39.84 -10.40
C ASN A 302 -24.84 -40.88 -11.17
N LEU A 303 -23.52 -40.72 -11.26
CA LEU A 303 -22.63 -41.67 -11.94
C LEU A 303 -22.43 -42.97 -11.14
N VAL A 304 -22.45 -42.91 -9.80
CA VAL A 304 -22.10 -44.07 -8.96
C VAL A 304 -23.20 -44.42 -7.94
N ALA A 305 -23.36 -43.62 -6.89
CA ALA A 305 -24.21 -43.98 -5.74
C ALA A 305 -25.68 -44.14 -6.12
N ASN A 306 -26.22 -43.28 -6.99
CA ASN A 306 -27.61 -43.38 -7.45
C ASN A 306 -27.86 -44.66 -8.26
N LYS A 307 -26.90 -45.09 -9.10
CA LYS A 307 -27.04 -46.34 -9.86
C LYS A 307 -26.96 -47.58 -8.98
N VAL A 308 -26.21 -47.51 -7.88
CA VAL A 308 -26.18 -48.57 -6.86
C VAL A 308 -27.50 -48.64 -6.10
N GLU A 309 -28.01 -47.50 -5.62
CA GLU A 309 -29.25 -47.45 -4.83
C GLU A 309 -30.49 -47.89 -5.63
N THR A 310 -30.56 -47.51 -6.91
CA THR A 310 -31.67 -47.87 -7.80
C THR A 310 -31.59 -49.32 -8.31
N GLY A 311 -30.50 -50.05 -8.03
CA GLY A 311 -30.25 -51.39 -8.58
C GLY A 311 -29.93 -51.40 -10.09
N SER A 312 -29.93 -50.24 -10.77
CA SER A 312 -29.67 -50.15 -12.21
C SER A 312 -28.28 -50.64 -12.60
N LEU A 313 -27.31 -50.55 -11.68
CA LEU A 313 -25.96 -51.07 -11.86
C LEU A 313 -25.93 -52.60 -12.08
N ALA A 314 -26.89 -53.36 -11.53
CA ALA A 314 -26.97 -54.81 -11.70
C ALA A 314 -27.15 -55.20 -13.18
N PHE A 315 -27.94 -54.44 -13.94
CA PHE A 315 -28.12 -54.67 -15.37
C PHE A 315 -26.82 -54.46 -16.15
N THR A 316 -26.05 -53.42 -15.84
CA THR A 316 -24.75 -53.17 -16.48
C THR A 316 -23.75 -54.27 -16.15
N LEU A 317 -23.71 -54.72 -14.89
CA LEU A 317 -22.81 -55.80 -14.45
C LEU A 317 -23.24 -57.21 -14.90
N SER A 318 -24.46 -57.35 -15.44
CA SER A 318 -24.93 -58.61 -16.04
C SER A 318 -24.34 -58.85 -17.44
N THR A 319 -23.75 -57.82 -18.04
CA THR A 319 -22.91 -57.93 -19.24
C THR A 319 -21.46 -58.25 -18.83
N PRO A 320 -20.58 -58.75 -19.73
CA PRO A 320 -19.20 -59.15 -19.38
C PRO A 320 -18.26 -57.94 -19.12
N ILE A 321 -18.70 -56.95 -18.36
CA ILE A 321 -17.97 -55.74 -17.97
C ILE A 321 -17.48 -55.88 -16.53
N ARG A 322 -16.20 -55.61 -16.29
CA ARG A 322 -15.60 -55.63 -14.95
C ARG A 322 -16.00 -54.37 -14.16
N ARG A 323 -16.19 -54.49 -12.84
CA ARG A 323 -16.45 -53.35 -11.93
C ARG A 323 -15.40 -52.24 -12.06
N GLY A 324 -14.13 -52.62 -12.19
CA GLY A 324 -13.02 -51.70 -12.39
C GLY A 324 -13.10 -50.91 -13.72
N THR A 325 -13.60 -51.54 -14.78
CA THR A 325 -13.81 -50.87 -16.07
C THR A 325 -14.95 -49.88 -15.97
N TYR A 326 -16.06 -50.25 -15.32
CA TYR A 326 -17.18 -49.35 -15.09
C TYR A 326 -16.74 -48.09 -14.32
N ILE A 327 -16.10 -48.26 -13.16
CA ILE A 327 -15.74 -47.11 -12.32
C ILE A 327 -14.71 -46.19 -12.97
N PHE A 328 -13.80 -46.76 -13.78
CA PHE A 328 -12.84 -45.99 -14.56
C PHE A 328 -13.55 -45.13 -15.62
N THR A 329 -14.51 -45.69 -16.36
CA THR A 329 -15.28 -44.94 -17.36
C THR A 329 -16.06 -43.79 -16.72
N GLU A 330 -16.71 -44.03 -15.58
CA GLU A 330 -17.45 -43.00 -14.84
C GLU A 330 -16.50 -41.89 -14.32
N ALA A 331 -15.31 -42.26 -13.83
CA ALA A 331 -14.29 -41.30 -13.41
C ALA A 331 -13.80 -40.44 -14.60
N MET A 332 -13.51 -41.07 -15.75
CA MET A 332 -13.09 -40.35 -16.96
C MET A 332 -14.18 -39.41 -17.48
N TYR A 333 -15.45 -39.83 -17.42
CA TYR A 333 -16.57 -38.98 -17.79
C TYR A 333 -16.68 -37.76 -16.88
N LEU A 334 -16.53 -37.94 -15.56
CA LEU A 334 -16.53 -36.84 -14.61
C LEU A 334 -15.35 -35.88 -14.84
N LEU A 335 -14.15 -36.40 -15.11
CA LEU A 335 -12.98 -35.57 -15.46
C LEU A 335 -13.20 -34.79 -16.76
N PHE A 336 -13.71 -35.45 -17.79
CA PHE A 336 -14.00 -34.84 -19.08
C PHE A 336 -14.99 -33.68 -18.94
N THR A 337 -16.05 -33.85 -18.13
CA THR A 337 -16.99 -32.76 -17.87
C THR A 337 -16.31 -31.55 -17.22
N GLN A 338 -15.40 -31.76 -16.26
CA GLN A 338 -14.68 -30.65 -15.61
C GLN A 338 -13.82 -29.89 -16.61
N VAL A 339 -13.14 -30.60 -17.51
CA VAL A 339 -12.35 -29.98 -18.58
C VAL A 339 -13.24 -29.16 -19.51
N VAL A 340 -14.37 -29.70 -19.95
CA VAL A 340 -15.31 -28.97 -20.82
C VAL A 340 -15.87 -27.73 -20.14
N MET A 341 -16.26 -27.83 -18.87
CA MET A 341 -16.76 -26.69 -18.10
C MET A 341 -15.70 -25.61 -17.92
N SER A 342 -14.48 -25.98 -17.56
CA SER A 342 -13.36 -25.04 -17.42
C SER A 342 -13.01 -24.36 -18.74
N LEU A 343 -12.93 -25.11 -19.84
CA LEU A 343 -12.67 -24.53 -21.16
C LEU A 343 -13.78 -23.58 -21.59
N SER A 344 -15.05 -23.92 -21.30
CA SER A 344 -16.15 -23.01 -21.59
C SER A 344 -16.03 -21.71 -20.80
N LEU A 345 -15.73 -21.79 -19.49
CA LEU A 345 -15.54 -20.61 -18.64
C LEU A 345 -14.39 -19.75 -19.16
N LEU A 346 -13.25 -20.36 -19.49
CA LEU A 346 -12.09 -19.66 -20.04
C LEU A 346 -12.42 -18.91 -21.32
N ILE A 347 -13.09 -19.56 -22.28
CA ILE A 347 -13.46 -18.94 -23.56
C ILE A 347 -14.42 -17.76 -23.34
N PHE A 348 -15.45 -17.95 -22.52
CA PHE A 348 -16.42 -16.88 -22.25
C PHE A 348 -15.79 -15.72 -21.47
N SER A 349 -14.87 -15.98 -20.53
CA SER A 349 -14.17 -14.94 -19.78
C SER A 349 -13.21 -14.14 -20.67
N CYS A 350 -12.44 -14.79 -21.54
CA CYS A 350 -11.61 -14.09 -22.52
C CYS A 350 -12.46 -13.26 -23.48
N LEU A 351 -13.57 -13.82 -23.98
CA LEU A 351 -14.49 -13.10 -24.86
C LEU A 351 -15.11 -11.88 -24.15
N ALA A 352 -15.51 -12.02 -22.89
CA ALA A 352 -16.05 -10.92 -22.10
C ALA A 352 -15.05 -9.78 -21.93
N GLN A 353 -13.77 -10.09 -21.68
CA GLN A 353 -12.72 -9.08 -21.62
C GLN A 353 -12.53 -8.38 -22.96
N VAL A 354 -12.42 -9.12 -24.06
CA VAL A 354 -12.25 -8.54 -25.41
C VAL A 354 -13.41 -7.61 -25.76
N ILE A 355 -14.65 -8.01 -25.45
CA ILE A 355 -15.83 -7.16 -25.65
C ILE A 355 -15.75 -5.91 -24.76
N GLY A 356 -15.35 -6.05 -23.49
CA GLY A 356 -15.20 -4.92 -22.57
C GLY A 356 -14.19 -3.88 -23.05
N VAL A 357 -13.04 -4.34 -23.58
CA VAL A 357 -12.04 -3.47 -24.20
C VAL A 357 -12.61 -2.79 -25.45
N ALA A 358 -13.30 -3.53 -26.31
CA ALA A 358 -13.91 -2.98 -27.53
C ALA A 358 -15.01 -1.94 -27.25
N LEU A 359 -15.67 -1.99 -26.09
CA LEU A 359 -16.68 -1.03 -25.65
C LEU A 359 -16.10 0.19 -24.93
N GLY A 360 -14.77 0.34 -24.89
CA GLY A 360 -14.08 1.51 -24.33
C GLY A 360 -13.42 1.29 -22.97
N GLY A 361 -13.40 0.06 -22.44
CA GLY A 361 -12.70 -0.27 -21.19
C GLY A 361 -11.21 -0.55 -21.42
N THR A 362 -10.43 0.44 -21.87
CA THR A 362 -8.99 0.26 -22.18
C THR A 362 -8.16 -0.12 -20.94
N ASP A 363 -8.59 0.29 -19.75
CA ASP A 363 -7.92 -0.01 -18.46
C ASP A 363 -7.84 -1.52 -18.17
N LEU A 364 -8.74 -2.32 -18.77
CA LEU A 364 -8.76 -3.78 -18.65
C LEU A 364 -7.52 -4.45 -19.29
N ILE A 365 -6.84 -3.78 -20.22
CA ILE A 365 -5.63 -4.31 -20.87
C ILE A 365 -4.49 -4.42 -19.85
N VAL A 366 -4.33 -3.38 -19.02
CA VAL A 366 -3.27 -3.30 -18.01
C VAL A 366 -3.70 -3.99 -16.72
N SER A 367 -4.94 -3.73 -16.26
CA SER A 367 -5.41 -4.19 -14.95
C SER A 367 -5.80 -5.66 -14.91
N LEU A 368 -6.18 -6.25 -16.05
CA LEU A 368 -6.59 -7.64 -16.14
C LEU A 368 -6.10 -8.29 -17.44
N PRO A 369 -4.80 -8.51 -17.63
CA PRO A 369 -4.26 -9.13 -18.84
C PRO A 369 -4.90 -10.50 -19.15
N LEU A 370 -4.97 -10.86 -20.44
CA LEU A 370 -5.48 -12.18 -20.87
C LEU A 370 -4.74 -13.34 -20.18
N GLN A 371 -3.44 -13.18 -19.93
CA GLN A 371 -2.62 -14.16 -19.21
C GLN A 371 -3.17 -14.45 -17.81
N ASP A 372 -3.57 -13.41 -17.08
CA ASP A 372 -4.08 -13.55 -15.72
C ASP A 372 -5.44 -14.26 -15.72
N ILE A 373 -6.31 -13.95 -16.69
CA ILE A 373 -7.59 -14.67 -16.87
C ILE A 373 -7.35 -16.16 -17.12
N MET A 374 -6.35 -16.51 -17.93
CA MET A 374 -5.99 -17.91 -18.17
C MET A 374 -5.51 -18.60 -16.90
N LEU A 375 -4.68 -17.93 -16.10
CA LEU A 375 -4.20 -18.44 -14.81
C LEU A 375 -5.33 -18.58 -13.78
N TYR A 376 -6.22 -17.60 -13.67
CA TYR A 376 -7.39 -17.69 -12.80
C TYR A 376 -8.32 -18.84 -13.20
N SER A 377 -8.55 -19.01 -14.50
CA SER A 377 -9.35 -20.11 -15.05
C SER A 377 -8.70 -21.47 -14.76
N PHE A 378 -7.38 -21.56 -14.87
CA PHE A 378 -6.63 -22.78 -14.58
C PHE A 378 -6.65 -23.13 -13.08
N GLY A 379 -6.49 -22.13 -12.20
CA GLY A 379 -6.61 -22.33 -10.76
C GLY A 379 -8.02 -22.77 -10.34
N ASN A 380 -9.06 -22.13 -10.90
CA ASN A 380 -10.45 -22.54 -10.72
C ASN A 380 -10.68 -24.00 -11.14
N PHE A 381 -10.13 -24.40 -12.28
CA PHE A 381 -10.19 -25.79 -12.75
C PHE A 381 -9.56 -26.78 -11.77
N MET A 382 -8.39 -26.46 -11.21
CA MET A 382 -7.71 -27.32 -10.23
C MET A 382 -8.56 -27.51 -8.96
N VAL A 383 -9.22 -26.45 -8.49
CA VAL A 383 -10.16 -26.55 -7.35
C VAL A 383 -11.34 -27.45 -7.69
N MET A 384 -11.95 -27.22 -8.85
CA MET A 384 -13.08 -28.04 -9.32
C MET A 384 -12.70 -29.52 -9.48
N LEU A 385 -11.48 -29.79 -9.93
CA LEU A 385 -10.92 -31.14 -10.05
C LEU A 385 -10.74 -31.82 -8.69
N ALA A 386 -10.28 -31.09 -7.67
CA ALA A 386 -10.16 -31.61 -6.30
C ALA A 386 -11.53 -31.89 -5.69
N ILE A 387 -12.49 -30.97 -5.87
CA ILE A 387 -13.87 -31.13 -5.41
C ILE A 387 -14.54 -32.33 -6.10
N SER A 388 -14.38 -32.47 -7.41
CA SER A 388 -14.95 -33.60 -8.15
C SER A 388 -14.39 -34.93 -7.67
N GLY A 389 -13.11 -34.99 -7.32
CA GLY A 389 -12.49 -36.17 -6.70
C GLY A 389 -13.08 -36.51 -5.32
N ILE A 390 -13.28 -35.51 -4.45
CA ILE A 390 -13.91 -35.69 -3.12
C ILE A 390 -15.35 -36.22 -3.27
N CYS A 391 -16.14 -35.61 -4.16
CA CYS A 391 -17.51 -36.06 -4.43
C CYS A 391 -17.54 -37.48 -4.99
N PHE A 392 -16.64 -37.81 -5.93
CA PHE A 392 -16.51 -39.14 -6.50
C PHE A 392 -16.14 -40.20 -5.45
N LEU A 393 -15.19 -39.89 -4.56
CA LEU A 393 -14.81 -40.76 -3.45
C LEU A 393 -16.01 -41.06 -2.53
N SER A 394 -16.76 -40.03 -2.15
CA SER A 394 -17.97 -40.17 -1.34
C SER A 394 -19.00 -41.08 -2.03
N SER A 395 -19.27 -40.84 -3.32
CA SER A 395 -20.20 -41.67 -4.10
C SER A 395 -19.74 -43.12 -4.27
N CYS A 396 -18.43 -43.37 -4.33
CA CYS A 396 -17.89 -44.73 -4.30
C CYS A 396 -18.07 -45.40 -2.94
N PHE A 397 -17.91 -44.65 -1.86
CA PHE A 397 -17.92 -45.18 -0.49
C PHE A 397 -19.33 -45.54 0.00
N PHE A 398 -20.33 -44.70 -0.24
CA PHE A 398 -21.70 -44.91 0.28
C PHE A 398 -22.60 -45.63 -0.72
N ASN A 399 -23.55 -46.43 -0.23
CA ASN A 399 -24.55 -47.11 -1.08
C ASN A 399 -25.83 -46.30 -1.27
N LYS A 400 -26.12 -45.36 -0.36
CA LYS A 400 -27.28 -44.47 -0.45
C LYS A 400 -26.85 -43.14 -1.04
N SER A 401 -27.55 -42.68 -2.07
CA SER A 401 -27.40 -41.39 -2.74
C SER A 401 -27.43 -40.24 -1.72
N ASN A 402 -28.41 -40.26 -0.81
CA ASN A 402 -28.55 -39.21 0.20
C ASN A 402 -27.30 -39.07 1.10
N LEU A 403 -26.67 -40.19 1.49
CA LEU A 403 -25.45 -40.16 2.30
C LEU A 403 -24.24 -39.71 1.49
N ALA A 404 -24.14 -40.14 0.22
CA ALA A 404 -23.06 -39.72 -0.67
C ALA A 404 -23.07 -38.20 -0.92
N ILE A 405 -24.25 -37.63 -1.20
CA ILE A 405 -24.44 -36.19 -1.38
C ILE A 405 -24.18 -35.44 -0.07
N ALA A 406 -24.72 -35.91 1.05
CA ALA A 406 -24.57 -35.24 2.34
C ALA A 406 -23.09 -35.11 2.76
N ILE A 407 -22.28 -36.15 2.56
CA ILE A 407 -20.87 -36.13 2.95
C ILE A 407 -20.02 -35.44 1.88
N GLY A 408 -20.10 -35.89 0.62
CA GLY A 408 -19.27 -35.36 -0.45
C GLY A 408 -19.61 -33.91 -0.80
N GLY A 409 -20.90 -33.62 -0.96
CA GLY A 409 -21.38 -32.25 -1.19
C GLY A 409 -21.27 -31.37 0.05
N GLY A 410 -21.56 -31.91 1.24
CA GLY A 410 -21.43 -31.16 2.50
C GLY A 410 -20.00 -30.68 2.77
N ILE A 411 -18.99 -31.53 2.55
CA ILE A 411 -17.58 -31.15 2.67
C ILE A 411 -17.22 -30.05 1.66
N SER A 412 -17.65 -30.17 0.40
CA SER A 412 -17.38 -29.17 -0.64
C SER A 412 -18.03 -27.81 -0.32
N ILE A 413 -19.28 -27.81 0.15
CA ILE A 413 -19.98 -26.59 0.56
C ILE A 413 -19.35 -26.00 1.82
N PHE A 414 -18.92 -26.82 2.77
CA PHE A 414 -18.20 -26.36 3.95
C PHE A 414 -16.90 -25.62 3.57
N PHE A 415 -16.10 -26.20 2.66
CA PHE A 415 -14.91 -25.54 2.13
C PHE A 415 -15.24 -24.24 1.40
N PHE A 416 -16.36 -24.19 0.65
CA PHE A 416 -16.82 -22.98 -0.01
C PHE A 416 -17.18 -21.86 0.97
N ILE A 417 -17.97 -22.18 2.01
CA ILE A 417 -18.36 -21.20 3.05
C ILE A 417 -17.12 -20.70 3.81
N CYS A 418 -16.18 -21.59 4.14
CA CYS A 418 -14.91 -21.19 4.74
C CYS A 418 -14.12 -20.23 3.84
N SER A 419 -14.13 -20.45 2.52
CA SER A 419 -13.48 -19.53 1.56
C SER A 419 -14.15 -18.15 1.56
N ILE A 420 -15.50 -18.10 1.62
CA ILE A 420 -16.23 -16.82 1.71
C ILE A 420 -15.89 -16.07 3.00
N LEU A 421 -15.86 -16.76 4.14
CA LEU A 421 -15.50 -16.13 5.42
C LEU A 421 -14.03 -15.69 5.43
N GLY A 422 -13.15 -16.52 4.87
CA GLY A 422 -11.72 -16.27 4.77
C GLY A 422 -11.35 -15.10 3.85
N LEU A 423 -12.23 -14.72 2.92
CA LEU A 423 -12.08 -13.51 2.09
C LEU A 423 -11.87 -12.26 2.95
N PHE A 424 -12.64 -12.10 4.03
CA PHE A 424 -12.52 -10.96 4.95
C PHE A 424 -11.24 -10.98 5.78
N GLY A 425 -10.52 -12.10 5.84
CA GLY A 425 -9.21 -12.20 6.48
C GLY A 425 -8.04 -12.05 5.50
N CYS A 426 -8.30 -11.91 4.20
CA CYS A 426 -7.27 -11.86 3.18
C CYS A 426 -6.58 -10.49 3.10
N GLN A 427 -5.29 -10.46 2.79
CA GLN A 427 -4.53 -9.22 2.60
C GLN A 427 -5.06 -8.37 1.44
N ALA A 428 -5.72 -8.99 0.47
CA ALA A 428 -6.40 -8.30 -0.63
C ALA A 428 -7.51 -7.35 -0.17
N MET A 429 -8.06 -7.61 1.02
CA MET A 429 -9.15 -6.84 1.58
C MET A 429 -8.57 -5.57 2.24
N PRO A 430 -9.11 -4.37 1.92
CA PRO A 430 -8.69 -3.13 2.56
C PRO A 430 -8.72 -3.24 4.09
N GLY A 431 -7.72 -2.66 4.77
CA GLY A 431 -7.59 -2.73 6.23
C GLY A 431 -8.84 -2.28 7.01
N THR A 432 -9.70 -1.45 6.42
CA THR A 432 -10.96 -0.98 7.03
C THR A 432 -12.04 -2.06 7.20
N ILE A 433 -12.06 -3.06 6.33
CA ILE A 433 -13.05 -4.16 6.31
C ILE A 433 -12.40 -5.53 6.58
N ARG A 434 -11.07 -5.57 6.66
CA ARG A 434 -10.29 -6.78 6.97
C ARG A 434 -10.42 -7.14 8.45
N ILE A 435 -10.74 -8.40 8.72
CA ILE A 435 -10.82 -8.98 10.06
C ILE A 435 -9.79 -10.11 10.11
N GLU A 436 -8.61 -9.86 10.68
CA GLU A 436 -7.49 -10.80 10.68
C GLU A 436 -7.86 -12.19 11.23
N GLN A 437 -8.75 -12.24 12.22
CA GLN A 437 -9.22 -13.50 12.82
C GLN A 437 -9.97 -14.39 11.82
N MET A 438 -10.57 -13.82 10.76
CA MET A 438 -11.24 -14.59 9.71
C MET A 438 -10.26 -15.38 8.83
N ASN A 439 -8.95 -15.06 8.86
CA ASN A 439 -7.96 -15.79 8.08
C ASN A 439 -7.81 -17.26 8.53
N ILE A 440 -8.31 -17.62 9.72
CA ILE A 440 -8.36 -19.02 10.17
C ILE A 440 -9.13 -19.92 9.20
N PHE A 441 -10.16 -19.40 8.53
CA PHE A 441 -10.96 -20.18 7.58
C PHE A 441 -10.20 -20.51 6.30
N ASN A 442 -9.23 -19.67 5.89
CA ASN A 442 -8.36 -19.95 4.75
C ASN A 442 -7.45 -21.16 5.01
N ASN A 443 -7.07 -21.42 6.27
CA ASN A 443 -6.24 -22.58 6.62
C ASN A 443 -7.02 -23.91 6.67
N ILE A 444 -8.36 -23.85 6.71
CA ILE A 444 -9.22 -25.03 6.85
C ILE A 444 -9.76 -25.48 5.48
N THR A 445 -9.87 -24.57 4.53
CA THR A 445 -10.44 -24.84 3.20
C THR A 445 -9.38 -25.20 2.17
N ILE A 446 -9.70 -26.15 1.28
CA ILE A 446 -8.85 -26.45 0.12
C ILE A 446 -8.91 -25.35 -0.95
N LEU A 447 -9.95 -24.49 -0.94
CA LEU A 447 -10.11 -23.42 -1.93
C LEU A 447 -9.00 -22.37 -1.82
N SER A 448 -8.39 -22.19 -0.64
CA SER A 448 -7.29 -21.25 -0.43
C SER A 448 -5.99 -21.66 -1.14
N LEU A 449 -5.90 -22.91 -1.61
CA LEU A 449 -4.82 -23.38 -2.48
C LEU A 449 -4.92 -22.78 -3.89
N PHE A 450 -6.10 -22.30 -4.30
CA PHE A 450 -6.18 -21.38 -5.41
C PHE A 450 -5.92 -19.98 -4.88
N ASP A 451 -4.77 -19.42 -5.26
CA ASP A 451 -4.31 -18.10 -4.80
C ASP A 451 -4.29 -17.09 -5.96
N PRO A 452 -5.41 -16.37 -6.21
CA PRO A 452 -5.45 -15.33 -7.22
C PRO A 452 -4.54 -14.14 -6.89
N LEU A 453 -4.23 -13.89 -5.62
CA LEU A 453 -3.31 -12.80 -5.25
C LEU A 453 -1.89 -13.07 -5.76
N ALA A 454 -1.43 -14.32 -5.69
CA ALA A 454 -0.14 -14.70 -6.23
C ALA A 454 -0.04 -14.41 -7.73
N VAL A 455 -1.15 -14.59 -8.48
CA VAL A 455 -1.22 -14.21 -9.90
C VAL A 455 -1.15 -12.69 -10.07
N MET A 456 -1.92 -11.92 -9.31
CA MET A 456 -1.92 -10.45 -9.35
C MET A 456 -0.53 -9.87 -9.05
N ASN A 457 0.17 -10.44 -8.08
CA ASN A 457 1.51 -10.03 -7.66
C ASN A 457 2.64 -10.62 -8.53
N LYS A 458 2.29 -11.37 -9.61
CA LYS A 458 3.22 -12.07 -10.50
C LYS A 458 4.14 -13.08 -9.78
N ASP A 459 3.74 -13.57 -8.61
CA ASP A 459 4.40 -14.68 -7.91
C ASP A 459 3.87 -16.04 -8.42
N TYR A 460 4.32 -16.41 -9.61
CA TYR A 460 3.90 -17.66 -10.24
C TYR A 460 4.42 -18.91 -9.49
N THR A 461 5.54 -18.80 -8.77
CA THR A 461 6.14 -19.94 -8.05
C THR A 461 5.21 -20.40 -6.94
N THR A 462 4.77 -19.48 -6.08
CA THR A 462 3.83 -19.78 -5.00
C THR A 462 2.50 -20.30 -5.55
N PHE A 463 2.02 -19.70 -6.64
CA PHE A 463 0.79 -20.12 -7.31
C PHE A 463 0.84 -21.60 -7.73
N PHE A 464 1.85 -22.02 -8.51
CA PHE A 464 1.94 -23.38 -9.00
C PHE A 464 2.17 -24.41 -7.89
N VAL A 465 2.95 -24.09 -6.86
CA VAL A 465 3.18 -24.99 -5.71
C VAL A 465 1.87 -25.30 -4.99
N LYS A 466 1.00 -24.29 -4.76
CA LYS A 466 -0.30 -24.51 -4.13
C LYS A 466 -1.23 -25.36 -5.01
N LEU A 467 -1.21 -25.17 -6.34
CA LEU A 467 -1.99 -26.00 -7.28
C LEU A 467 -1.58 -27.47 -7.29
N ILE A 468 -0.28 -27.79 -7.08
CA ILE A 468 0.17 -29.18 -6.92
C ILE A 468 -0.56 -29.86 -5.75
N GLY A 469 -0.81 -29.14 -4.65
CA GLY A 469 -1.58 -29.64 -3.52
C GLY A 469 -3.00 -30.07 -3.92
N LEU A 470 -3.69 -29.26 -4.72
CA LEU A 470 -5.03 -29.60 -5.26
C LEU A 470 -4.98 -30.83 -6.17
N LEU A 471 -3.96 -30.92 -7.02
CA LEU A 471 -3.77 -32.06 -7.92
C LEU A 471 -3.51 -33.37 -7.16
N VAL A 472 -2.74 -33.31 -6.06
CA VAL A 472 -2.51 -34.45 -5.16
C VAL A 472 -3.83 -34.88 -4.48
N ILE A 473 -4.64 -33.93 -4.02
CA ILE A 473 -5.95 -34.21 -3.43
C ILE A 473 -6.88 -34.87 -4.46
N ALA A 474 -6.95 -34.33 -5.68
CA ALA A 474 -7.75 -34.90 -6.75
C ALA A 474 -7.30 -36.33 -7.07
N GLY A 475 -6.00 -36.53 -7.36
CA GLY A 475 -5.45 -37.84 -7.69
C GLY A 475 -5.67 -38.87 -6.58
N GLY A 476 -5.44 -38.47 -5.32
CA GLY A 476 -5.65 -39.32 -4.15
C GLY A 476 -7.11 -39.73 -3.96
N THR A 477 -8.04 -38.79 -4.08
CA THR A 477 -9.47 -39.07 -3.88
C THR A 477 -10.07 -39.93 -5.00
N TYR A 478 -9.71 -39.68 -6.27
CA TYR A 478 -10.12 -40.54 -7.39
C TYR A 478 -9.59 -41.97 -7.26
N THR A 479 -8.31 -42.14 -6.94
CA THR A 479 -7.69 -43.46 -6.81
C THR A 479 -8.25 -44.24 -5.62
N LEU A 480 -8.38 -43.60 -4.45
CA LEU A 480 -9.00 -44.21 -3.26
C LEU A 480 -10.46 -44.60 -3.52
N GLY A 481 -11.21 -43.75 -4.24
CA GLY A 481 -12.60 -44.04 -4.62
C GLY A 481 -12.72 -45.28 -5.48
N ALA A 482 -11.90 -45.36 -6.53
CA ALA A 482 -11.87 -46.51 -7.44
C ALA A 482 -11.46 -47.82 -6.72
N ILE A 483 -10.43 -47.77 -5.87
CA ILE A 483 -10.00 -48.94 -5.08
C ILE A 483 -11.10 -49.40 -4.14
N ARG A 484 -11.75 -48.46 -3.43
CA ARG A 484 -12.81 -48.78 -2.47
C ARG A 484 -14.00 -49.43 -3.16
N PHE A 485 -14.44 -48.88 -4.29
CA PHE A 485 -15.58 -49.40 -5.06
C PHE A 485 -15.34 -50.84 -5.54
N ASN A 486 -14.12 -51.16 -5.99
CA ASN A 486 -13.78 -52.51 -6.43
C ASN A 486 -13.85 -53.56 -5.32
N LYS A 487 -13.56 -53.17 -4.07
CA LYS A 487 -13.58 -54.06 -2.90
C LYS A 487 -14.90 -54.02 -2.12
N LYS A 488 -15.89 -53.26 -2.59
CA LYS A 488 -17.13 -53.00 -1.87
C LYS A 488 -18.17 -54.07 -2.18
N ASP A 489 -18.88 -54.50 -1.15
CA ASP A 489 -20.09 -55.31 -1.31
C ASP A 489 -21.22 -54.42 -1.79
N LEU A 490 -21.73 -54.76 -2.96
CA LEU A 490 -22.86 -54.07 -3.57
C LEU A 490 -24.12 -54.84 -3.18
N PRO A 491 -25.10 -54.21 -2.51
CA PRO A 491 -26.42 -54.78 -2.31
C PRO A 491 -27.14 -54.73 -3.66
N LEU A 492 -26.83 -55.66 -4.56
CA LEU A 492 -27.44 -55.80 -5.89
C LEU A 492 -28.58 -56.80 -5.84
#